data_AF-A0A645EDT9-F1
#
_entry.id   AF-A0A645EDT9-F1
#
_cell.length_a   1.000
_cell.length_b   1.000
_cell.length_c   1.000
_cell.angle_alpha   90.00
_cell.angle_beta   90.00
_cell.angle_gamma   90.00
#
_symmetry.space_group_name_H-M   'P 1'
#
loop_
_entity.id
_entity.type
_entity.pdbx_description
1 polymer ?
#
loop_
_entity_poly.entity_id
_entity_poly.type
_entity_poly.pdbx_seq_one_letter_code
_entity_poly.pdbx_strand_id
1 'polypeptide(L)' 'MYPPGTIVQLSDNRVGIVIAAGEKSILRPRVLLKTDEYGDRYDDHMVLDLADNAHLFIRSTIDDIGKRKDSFTLREFH' A
#
# COMPACT_ATOMS: atom_id res chain seq x y z
N MET A 1 -8.49 9.69 -2.49
CA MET A 1 -8.17 9.76 -1.04
C MET A 1 -8.01 8.34 -0.55
N TYR A 2 -7.07 8.07 0.36
CA TYR A 2 -6.80 6.73 0.88
C TYR A 2 -7.35 6.60 2.31
N PRO A 3 -8.39 5.79 2.55
CA PRO A 3 -8.95 5.61 3.88
C PRO A 3 -7.99 4.91 4.86
N PRO A 4 -8.03 5.22 6.16
CA PRO A 4 -7.40 4.39 7.19
C PRO A 4 -7.84 2.92 7.08
N GLY A 5 -6.90 2.00 7.29
CA GLY A 5 -7.07 0.56 7.09
C GLY A 5 -6.74 0.06 5.68
N THR A 6 -6.60 0.96 4.69
CA THR A 6 -6.25 0.55 3.32
C THR A 6 -4.84 -0.01 3.27
N ILE A 7 -4.68 -1.23 2.73
CA ILE A 7 -3.37 -1.80 2.44
C ILE A 7 -2.85 -1.22 1.12
N VAL A 8 -1.64 -0.69 1.15
CA VAL A 8 -1.01 -0.01 0.01
C VAL A 8 0.38 -0.57 -0.25
N GLN A 9 0.76 -0.58 -1.53
CA GLN A 9 2.13 -0.73 -1.96
C GLN A 9 2.70 0.64 -2.34
N LEU A 10 3.90 0.93 -1.86
CA LEU A 10 4.63 2.14 -2.19
C LEU A 10 5.47 1.95 -3.47
N SER A 11 5.94 3.06 -4.03
CA SER A 11 6.75 3.10 -5.25
C SER A 11 8.07 2.34 -5.15
N ASP A 12 8.58 2.11 -3.93
CA ASP A 12 9.80 1.37 -3.60
C ASP A 12 9.53 -0.09 -3.17
N ASN A 13 8.38 -0.64 -3.55
CA ASN A 13 7.90 -2.00 -3.21
C ASN A 13 7.51 -2.24 -1.75
N ARG A 14 7.76 -1.29 -0.83
CA ARG A 14 7.32 -1.42 0.56
C ARG A 14 5.80 -1.56 0.64
N VAL A 15 5.34 -2.40 1.56
CA VAL A 15 3.91 -2.58 1.83
C VAL A 15 3.58 -1.99 3.19
N GLY A 16 2.43 -1.32 3.29
CA GLY A 16 1.97 -0.77 4.55
C GLY A 16 0.45 -0.58 4.60
N ILE A 17 -0.01 -0.12 5.76
CA ILE A 17 -1.41 0.16 6.03
C ILE A 17 -1.56 1.65 6.27
N VAL A 18 -2.50 2.30 5.59
CA VAL A 18 -2.84 3.69 5.86
C VAL A 18 -3.41 3.80 7.26
N ILE A 19 -2.84 4.66 8.10
CA ILE A 19 -3.29 4.86 9.49
C ILE A 19 -3.91 6.23 9.72
N ALA A 20 -3.59 7.21 8.89
CA ALA A 20 -4.17 8.54 8.93
C ALA A 20 -4.03 9.24 7.58
N ALA A 21 -4.89 10.23 7.33
CA ALA A 21 -4.65 11.21 6.27
C ALA A 21 -3.38 12.03 6.58
N GLY A 22 -2.71 12.53 5.54
CA GLY A 22 -1.57 13.42 5.72
C GLY A 22 -2.03 14.79 6.20
N GLU A 23 -1.27 15.40 7.12
CA GLU A 23 -1.59 16.73 7.66
C GLU A 23 -1.54 17.81 6.57
N LYS A 24 -0.57 17.70 5.65
CA LYS A 24 -0.34 18.68 4.57
C LYS A 24 -1.12 18.37 3.29
N SER A 25 -1.49 17.11 3.07
CA SER A 25 -2.19 16.67 1.85
C SER A 25 -2.94 15.35 2.04
N ILE A 26 -4.23 15.34 1.70
CA ILE A 26 -5.09 14.14 1.78
C ILE A 26 -4.64 13.00 0.86
N LEU A 27 -3.80 13.31 -0.15
CA LEU A 27 -3.26 12.33 -1.11
C LEU A 27 -1.92 11.75 -0.66
N ARG A 28 -1.34 12.25 0.43
CA ARG A 28 -0.08 11.78 1.01
C ARG A 28 -0.32 11.31 2.46
N PRO A 29 -0.96 10.15 2.65
CA PRO A 29 -1.29 9.64 3.98
C PRO A 29 -0.06 9.23 4.80
N ARG A 30 -0.29 9.01 6.09
CA ARG A 30 0.63 8.29 6.98
C ARG A 30 0.39 6.79 6.84
N VAL A 31 1.48 6.05 6.67
CA VAL A 31 1.47 4.62 6.42
C VAL A 31 2.29 3.90 7.48
N LEU A 32 1.69 2.92 8.15
CA LEU A 32 2.42 1.96 8.97
C LEU A 32 3.01 0.89 8.06
N LEU A 33 4.33 0.86 7.92
CA LEU A 33 5.03 -0.10 7.10
C LEU A 33 4.96 -1.50 7.72
N LYS A 34 4.84 -2.50 6.86
CA LYS A 34 4.87 -3.93 7.18
C LYS A 34 6.11 -4.60 6.63
N THR A 35 6.56 -4.17 5.46
CA THR A 35 7.76 -4.69 4.82
C THR A 35 8.71 -3.59 4.39
N ASP A 36 9.98 -3.93 4.34
CA ASP A 36 10.99 -3.13 3.64
C ASP A 36 10.88 -3.26 2.11
N GLU A 37 11.85 -2.68 1.41
CA GLU A 37 11.91 -2.65 -0.06
C GLU A 37 12.27 -4.01 -0.70
N TYR A 38 12.84 -4.93 0.09
CA TYR A 38 13.17 -6.30 -0.31
C TYR A 38 12.01 -7.28 -0.03
N GLY A 39 11.02 -6.84 0.76
CA GLY A 39 9.85 -7.63 1.14
C GLY A 39 9.98 -8.29 2.51
N ASP A 40 11.08 -8.04 3.23
CA ASP A 40 11.28 -8.53 4.58
C ASP A 40 10.43 -7.76 5.57
N ARG A 41 9.91 -8.46 6.57
CA ARG A 41 9.00 -7.86 7.56
C ARG A 41 9.80 -7.00 8.54
N TYR A 42 9.31 -5.79 8.81
CA TYR A 42 9.86 -5.02 9.93
C TYR A 42 9.54 -5.71 11.27
N ASP A 43 10.55 -5.83 12.12
CA ASP A 43 10.42 -6.36 13.47
C ASP A 43 9.70 -5.35 14.40
N ASP A 44 9.90 -4.05 14.14
CA ASP A 44 9.31 -2.95 14.87
C ASP A 44 8.25 -2.17 14.05
N HIS A 45 7.49 -1.29 14.70
CA HIS A 45 6.46 -0.47 14.08
C HIS A 45 7.06 0.77 13.43
N MET A 46 7.29 0.72 12.11
CA MET A 46 7.76 1.88 11.35
C MET A 46 6.61 2.66 10.72
N VAL A 47 6.42 3.93 11.14
CA VAL A 47 5.45 4.85 10.54
C VAL A 47 6.15 5.80 9.57
N LEU A 48 5.61 5.90 8.36
CA LEU A 48 6.09 6.78 7.31
C LEU A 48 5.04 7.84 6.97
N ASP A 49 5.40 9.11 7.09
CA ASP A 49 4.62 10.22 6.53
C ASP A 49 5.06 10.45 5.08
N LEU A 50 4.15 10.20 4.12
CA LEU A 50 4.44 10.42 2.70
C LEU A 50 4.56 11.91 2.36
N ALA A 51 4.12 12.82 3.22
CA ALA A 51 4.33 14.26 3.03
C ALA A 51 5.80 14.66 3.23
N ASP A 52 6.57 13.92 4.04
CA ASP A 52 8.00 14.17 4.29
C ASP A 52 8.91 13.54 3.23
N ASN A 53 8.38 12.63 2.40
CA ASN A 53 9.14 11.90 1.39
C ASN A 53 8.58 12.15 -0.02
N ALA A 54 9.05 13.22 -0.66
CA ALA A 54 8.52 13.66 -1.97
C ALA A 54 8.56 12.58 -3.05
N HIS A 55 9.59 11.72 -3.03
CA HIS A 55 9.82 10.65 -4.01
C HIS A 55 9.00 9.38 -3.76
N LEU A 56 8.44 9.21 -2.57
CA LEU A 56 7.62 8.05 -2.24
C LEU A 56 6.14 8.40 -2.48
N PHE A 57 5.45 7.49 -3.16
CA PHE A 57 4.02 7.60 -3.43
C PHE A 57 3.38 6.21 -3.41
N ILE A 58 2.05 6.19 -3.25
CA ILE A 58 1.29 4.95 -3.31
C ILE A 58 1.23 4.50 -4.77
N ARG A 59 1.81 3.33 -5.06
CA ARG A 59 1.76 2.70 -6.39
C ARG A 59 0.41 2.02 -6.63
N SER A 60 -0.07 1.27 -5.65
CA SER A 60 -1.33 0.53 -5.75
C SER A 60 -1.94 0.26 -4.38
N THR A 61 -3.25 0.03 -4.34
CA THR A 61 -3.96 -0.51 -3.17
C THR A 61 -4.06 -2.03 -3.31
N ILE A 62 -3.72 -2.76 -2.26
CA ILE A 62 -3.70 -4.24 -2.27
C ILE A 62 -5.09 -4.83 -1.96
N ASP A 63 -6.07 -3.99 -1.60
CA ASP A 63 -7.43 -4.40 -1.21
C ASP A 63 -8.41 -4.65 -2.38
N ASP A 64 -8.05 -4.38 -3.64
CA ASP A 64 -8.94 -4.66 -4.80
C ASP A 64 -9.14 -6.17 -5.07
N ILE A 65 -8.44 -7.03 -4.33
CA ILE A 65 -8.60 -8.50 -4.39
C ILE A 65 -9.99 -8.93 -3.86
N GLY A 66 -10.77 -8.04 -3.23
CA GLY A 66 -12.16 -8.29 -2.85
C GLY A 66 -13.23 -7.91 -3.89
N LYS A 67 -12.89 -7.26 -5.01
CA LYS A 67 -13.87 -6.78 -6.01
C LYS A 67 -13.71 -7.34 -7.43
N ARG A 68 -12.60 -7.99 -7.77
CA ARG A 68 -12.54 -8.86 -8.97
C ARG A 68 -12.94 -10.29 -8.64
N LYS A 69 -14.25 -10.53 -8.51
CA LYS A 69 -14.81 -11.83 -8.85
C LYS A 69 -14.78 -11.97 -10.37
N ASP A 70 -14.08 -13.00 -10.84
CA ASP A 70 -14.21 -13.64 -12.14
C ASP A 70 -13.91 -12.81 -13.39
N SER A 71 -12.69 -12.97 -13.92
CA SER A 71 -12.38 -12.97 -15.37
C SER A 71 -10.88 -13.23 -15.56
N PHE A 72 -10.39 -14.38 -15.09
CA PHE A 72 -9.20 -14.98 -15.66
C PHE A 72 -9.60 -16.38 -16.12
N THR A 73 -9.96 -16.43 -17.40
CA THR A 73 -10.12 -17.61 -18.22
C THR A 73 -9.04 -18.64 -17.90
N LEU A 74 -9.41 -19.70 -17.17
CA LEU A 74 -8.69 -20.95 -17.21
C LEU A 74 -8.96 -21.56 -18.58
N ARG A 75 -8.02 -21.29 -19.50
CA ARG A 75 -7.90 -22.01 -20.75
C ARG A 75 -7.41 -23.40 -20.36
N GLU A 76 -8.34 -24.30 -20.06
CA GLU A 76 -8.05 -25.72 -19.89
C GLU A 76 -7.55 -26.26 -21.24
N PHE A 77 -6.31 -26.71 -21.24
CA PHE A 77 -5.80 -27.63 -22.26
C PHE A 77 -6.27 -29.03 -21.88
N HIS A 78 -7.15 -29.60 -22.69
CA HIS A 78 -7.22 -31.03 -22.93
C HIS A 78 -7.83 -31.32 -24.31
#